data_AF-A0A7S2J5Y1-F1
#
_entry.id   AF-A0A7S2J5Y1-F1
#
_cell.length_a   1.000
_cell.length_b   1.000
_cell.length_c   1.000
_cell.angle_alpha   90.00
_cell.angle_beta   90.00
_cell.angle_gamma   90.00
#
_symmetry.space_group_name_H-M   'P 1'
#
loop_
_entity.id
_entity.type
_entity.pdbx_description
1 polymer ?
#
loop_
_entity_poly.entity_id
_entity_poly.type
_entity_poly.pdbx_seq_one_letter_code
_entity_poly.pdbx_strand_id
1 'polypeptide(L)'
;GDTATFWVDTEFKGDLSTFKKKDFKAELTKALTTKGKGFIESLTIDKVMDGAPGYKIASYTYDVESAAGFTIARSGIAAFTAQSTAGDKLQILWTGVVTGRYKEMQGDLNRVVNSFRIGTVPKSISTSMIKEFKSMDEAMSAADIPRVQY
;
A
#
# COMPACT_ATOMS: atom_id res chain seq x y z
N GLY A 1 7.37 11.82 12.09
CA GLY A 1 7.09 12.28 10.72
C GLY A 1 5.85 11.60 10.20
N ASP A 2 5.00 12.36 9.52
CA ASP A 2 3.78 11.85 8.86
C ASP A 2 4.17 11.06 7.62
N THR A 3 3.42 10.02 7.28
CA THR A 3 3.74 9.13 6.16
C THR A 3 2.47 8.68 5.44
N ALA A 4 2.57 8.57 4.12
CA ALA A 4 1.62 7.85 3.28
C ALA A 4 2.42 6.90 2.39
N THR A 5 2.03 5.64 2.28
CA THR A 5 2.82 4.64 1.55
C THR A 5 1.93 3.62 0.89
N PHE A 6 2.33 3.28 -0.33
CA PHE A 6 1.69 2.27 -1.14
C PHE A 6 2.48 0.97 -1.05
N TRP A 7 1.76 -0.13 -0.83
CA TRP A 7 2.31 -1.47 -0.73
C TRP A 7 1.45 -2.45 -1.52
N VAL A 8 2.08 -3.48 -2.09
CA VAL A 8 1.42 -4.51 -2.87
C VAL A 8 1.84 -5.88 -2.34
N ASP A 9 0.87 -6.69 -1.91
CA ASP A 9 1.07 -8.13 -1.69
C ASP A 9 0.95 -8.84 -3.04
N THR A 10 2.07 -9.37 -3.53
CA THR A 10 2.08 -10.16 -4.76
C THR A 10 1.64 -11.61 -4.58
N GLU A 11 1.57 -12.10 -3.34
CA GLU A 11 1.25 -13.48 -2.98
C GLU A 11 -0.19 -13.66 -2.49
N PHE A 12 -0.92 -12.56 -2.33
CA PHE A 12 -2.33 -12.58 -1.95
C PHE A 12 -3.16 -13.41 -2.96
N LYS A 13 -4.11 -14.19 -2.43
CA LYS A 13 -5.04 -15.05 -3.19
C LYS A 13 -6.44 -15.07 -2.58
N GLY A 14 -6.81 -14.04 -1.82
CA GLY A 14 -8.03 -14.01 -1.02
C GLY A 14 -9.09 -13.04 -1.55
N ASP A 15 -10.26 -13.04 -0.89
CA ASP A 15 -11.29 -12.03 -1.08
C ASP A 15 -11.37 -11.14 0.18
N LEU A 16 -11.21 -9.83 -0.01
CA LEU A 16 -11.34 -8.82 1.04
C LEU A 16 -12.71 -8.81 1.73
N SER A 17 -13.77 -9.30 1.08
CA SER A 17 -15.10 -9.39 1.69
C SER A 17 -15.13 -10.39 2.86
N THR A 18 -14.26 -11.40 2.83
CA THR A 18 -14.19 -12.48 3.82
C THR A 18 -13.27 -12.17 5.00
N PHE A 19 -12.49 -11.10 4.89
CA PHE A 19 -11.50 -10.71 5.90
C PHE A 19 -12.16 -10.32 7.22
N LYS A 20 -11.57 -10.81 8.31
CA LYS A 20 -11.85 -10.34 9.67
C LYS A 20 -10.81 -9.30 10.08
N LYS A 21 -11.05 -8.55 11.16
CA LYS A 21 -10.11 -7.53 11.68
C LYS A 21 -8.68 -8.06 11.85
N LYS A 22 -8.52 -9.33 12.25
CA LYS A 22 -7.20 -9.97 12.40
C LYS A 22 -6.44 -10.11 11.08
N ASP A 23 -7.14 -10.31 9.97
CA ASP A 23 -6.55 -10.51 8.66
C ASP A 23 -6.06 -9.16 8.11
N PHE A 24 -6.87 -8.10 8.28
CA PHE A 24 -6.43 -6.71 8.01
C PHE A 24 -5.20 -6.32 8.86
N LYS A 25 -5.17 -6.71 10.14
CA LYS A 25 -4.01 -6.48 11.01
C LYS A 25 -2.76 -7.19 10.47
N ALA A 26 -2.87 -8.44 10.04
CA ALA A 26 -1.75 -9.21 9.53
C ALA A 26 -1.16 -8.55 8.27
N GLU A 27 -2.01 -8.21 7.30
CA GLU A 27 -1.57 -7.57 6.06
C GLU A 27 -1.00 -6.16 6.28
N LEU A 28 -1.64 -5.37 7.15
CA LEU A 28 -1.11 -4.06 7.50
C LEU A 28 0.23 -4.13 8.24
N THR A 29 0.43 -5.16 9.08
CA THR A 29 1.74 -5.41 9.70
C THR A 29 2.82 -5.60 8.63
N LYS A 30 2.58 -6.45 7.61
CA LYS A 30 3.54 -6.66 6.51
C LYS A 30 3.85 -5.36 5.76
N ALA A 31 2.82 -4.54 5.50
CA ALA A 31 2.95 -3.28 4.79
C ALA A 31 3.68 -2.19 5.58
N LEU A 32 3.63 -2.25 6.92
CA LEU A 32 4.32 -1.30 7.80
C LEU A 32 5.78 -1.73 8.07
N THR A 33 6.06 -3.03 8.22
CA THR A 33 7.42 -3.55 8.53
C THR A 33 8.41 -3.38 7.38
N THR A 34 7.94 -3.21 6.14
CA THR A 34 8.78 -3.00 4.95
C THR A 34 9.59 -1.70 5.00
N LYS A 35 9.29 -0.77 5.92
CA LYS A 35 10.04 0.50 6.08
C LYS A 35 11.33 0.42 6.90
N GLY A 36 11.80 -0.78 7.26
CA GLY A 36 13.12 -1.01 7.85
C GLY A 36 13.22 -0.73 9.36
N LYS A 37 14.02 -1.55 10.05
CA LYS A 37 14.57 -1.47 11.43
C LYS A 37 13.76 -0.80 12.56
N GLY A 38 12.45 -0.62 12.42
CA GLY A 38 11.53 -0.28 13.51
C GLY A 38 10.70 -1.49 13.84
N PHE A 39 10.84 -2.03 15.04
CA PHE A 39 9.89 -3.01 15.56
C PHE A 39 8.55 -2.30 15.72
N ILE A 40 7.55 -2.78 14.98
CA ILE A 40 6.18 -2.32 15.14
C ILE A 40 5.60 -3.14 16.28
N GLU A 41 5.26 -2.43 17.34
CA GLU A 41 4.62 -3.02 18.50
C GLU A 41 3.14 -2.66 18.51
N SER A 42 2.34 -3.55 19.10
CA SER A 42 0.97 -3.23 19.51
C SER A 42 0.02 -2.76 18.39
N LEU A 43 0.28 -3.09 17.11
CA LEU A 43 -0.64 -2.73 16.02
C LEU A 43 -2.06 -3.22 16.32
N THR A 44 -3.02 -2.31 16.27
CA THR A 44 -4.43 -2.57 16.53
C THR A 44 -5.29 -1.96 15.42
N ILE A 45 -6.28 -2.72 14.96
CA ILE A 45 -7.29 -2.24 14.01
C ILE A 45 -8.52 -1.82 14.80
N ASP A 46 -8.79 -0.51 14.86
CA ASP A 46 -9.91 0.03 15.64
C ASP A 46 -11.23 -0.26 14.94
N LYS A 47 -11.29 0.13 13.66
CA LYS A 47 -12.51 0.07 12.85
C LYS A 47 -12.17 -0.34 11.42
N VAL A 48 -13.05 -1.15 10.84
CA VAL A 48 -13.05 -1.45 9.40
C VAL A 48 -14.40 -0.99 8.85
N MET A 49 -14.38 -0.34 7.71
CA MET A 49 -15.54 0.23 7.02
C MET A 49 -15.43 -0.06 5.53
N ASP A 50 -16.57 -0.03 4.85
CA ASP A 50 -16.60 -0.04 3.39
C ASP A 50 -16.13 1.30 2.84
N GLY A 51 -15.32 1.25 1.79
CA GLY A 51 -14.92 2.43 1.01
C GLY A 51 -15.72 2.51 -0.29
N ALA A 52 -15.07 2.99 -1.35
CA ALA A 52 -15.58 2.83 -2.71
C ALA A 52 -15.78 1.33 -3.06
N PRO A 53 -16.59 0.98 -4.08
CA PRO A 53 -16.79 -0.41 -4.47
C PRO A 53 -15.47 -1.16 -4.68
N GLY A 54 -15.29 -2.28 -3.96
CA GLY A 54 -14.05 -3.07 -3.97
C GLY A 54 -12.97 -2.64 -2.96
N TYR A 55 -13.22 -1.61 -2.16
CA TYR A 55 -12.29 -1.09 -1.17
C TYR A 55 -12.80 -1.31 0.24
N LYS A 56 -11.88 -1.64 1.15
CA LYS A 56 -12.09 -1.64 2.60
C LYS A 56 -11.19 -0.58 3.21
N ILE A 57 -11.72 0.19 4.16
CA ILE A 57 -10.97 1.22 4.89
C ILE A 57 -10.81 0.76 6.33
N ALA A 58 -9.58 0.77 6.86
CA ALA A 58 -9.32 0.47 8.26
C ALA A 58 -8.64 1.65 8.96
N SER A 59 -9.15 2.04 10.13
CA SER A 59 -8.43 2.90 11.06
C SER A 59 -7.64 2.03 12.04
N TYR A 60 -6.45 2.50 12.41
CA TYR A 60 -5.53 1.71 13.21
C TYR A 60 -4.60 2.57 14.06
N THR A 61 -4.04 1.96 15.09
CA THR A 61 -2.97 2.51 15.91
C THR A 61 -1.81 1.55 16.01
N TYR A 62 -0.59 2.07 16.13
CA TYR A 62 0.60 1.26 16.35
C TYR A 62 1.68 2.06 17.04
N ASP A 63 2.56 1.35 17.74
CA ASP A 63 3.70 1.93 18.40
C ASP A 63 4.97 1.60 17.60
N VAL A 64 5.87 2.57 17.53
CA VAL A 64 7.20 2.38 16.95
C VAL A 64 8.23 2.77 17.99
N GLU A 65 9.14 1.86 18.27
CA GLU A 65 10.32 2.17 19.06
C GLU A 65 11.32 2.96 18.21
N SER A 66 11.71 4.13 18.69
CA SER A 66 12.74 4.93 18.04
C SER A 66 14.13 4.41 18.38
N ALA A 67 15.11 4.69 17.52
CA ALA A 67 16.52 4.36 17.79
C ALA A 67 17.09 5.02 19.07
N ALA A 68 16.38 6.01 19.63
CA ALA A 68 16.73 6.70 20.86
C ALA A 68 16.02 6.12 22.11
N GLY A 69 15.34 4.97 22.00
CA GLY A 69 14.77 4.23 23.12
C GLY A 69 13.45 4.79 23.67
N PHE A 70 12.75 5.63 22.90
CA PHE A 70 11.40 6.07 23.24
C PHE A 70 10.36 5.52 22.26
N THR A 71 9.19 5.19 22.78
CA THR A 71 8.02 4.71 22.03
C THR A 71 7.22 5.87 21.46
N ILE A 72 6.92 5.79 20.16
CA ILE A 72 6.09 6.78 19.47
C ILE A 72 4.77 6.13 19.07
N ALA A 73 3.69 6.56 19.72
CA ALA A 73 2.34 6.18 19.34
C ALA A 73 1.93 6.86 18.02
N ARG A 74 1.41 6.06 17.10
CA ARG A 74 0.93 6.51 15.79
C ARG A 74 -0.49 6.04 15.54
N SER A 75 -1.22 6.86 14.81
CA SER A 75 -2.58 6.58 14.37
C SER A 75 -2.68 6.81 12.87
N GLY A 76 -3.51 6.02 12.21
CA GLY A 76 -3.52 5.94 10.77
C GLY A 76 -4.82 5.44 10.17
N ILE A 77 -4.92 5.60 8.86
CA ILE A 77 -6.02 5.09 8.04
C ILE A 77 -5.42 4.40 6.82
N ALA A 78 -5.92 3.22 6.48
CA ALA A 78 -5.48 2.44 5.34
C ALA A 78 -6.66 2.07 4.43
N ALA A 79 -6.46 2.13 3.12
CA ALA A 79 -7.32 1.54 2.11
C ALA A 79 -6.72 0.23 1.63
N PHE A 80 -7.56 -0.78 1.55
CA PHE A 80 -7.27 -2.11 1.03
C PHE A 80 -8.13 -2.32 -0.21
N THR A 81 -7.53 -2.80 -1.29
CA THR A 81 -8.25 -3.28 -2.47
C THR A 81 -7.53 -4.49 -3.04
N ALA A 82 -8.30 -5.43 -3.55
CA ALA A 82 -7.80 -6.56 -4.33
C ALA A 82 -8.41 -6.55 -5.74
N GLN A 83 -9.08 -5.45 -6.11
CA GLN A 83 -9.64 -5.29 -7.45
C GLN A 83 -8.50 -5.06 -8.44
N SER A 84 -8.09 -6.12 -9.10
CA SER A 84 -7.10 -6.06 -10.15
C SER A 84 -7.30 -7.22 -11.14
N THR A 85 -7.42 -6.90 -12.43
CA THR A 85 -7.22 -7.86 -13.52
C THR A 85 -5.74 -8.25 -13.71
N ALA A 86 -4.81 -7.66 -12.95
CA ALA A 86 -3.37 -7.93 -12.94
C ALA A 86 -2.95 -9.01 -11.92
N GLY A 87 -3.84 -9.97 -11.68
CA GLY A 87 -3.73 -10.98 -10.64
C GLY A 87 -4.35 -10.48 -9.33
N ASP A 88 -4.91 -11.41 -8.56
CA ASP A 88 -5.61 -11.23 -7.28
C ASP A 88 -4.68 -10.72 -6.16
N LYS A 89 -3.94 -9.65 -6.42
CA LYS A 89 -2.94 -9.06 -5.54
C LYS A 89 -3.62 -8.05 -4.62
N LEU A 90 -3.19 -7.99 -3.37
CA LEU A 90 -3.67 -7.01 -2.41
C LEU A 90 -2.88 -5.71 -2.56
N GLN A 91 -3.58 -4.60 -2.76
CA GLN A 91 -3.01 -3.26 -2.76
C GLN A 91 -3.44 -2.54 -1.49
N ILE A 92 -2.46 -1.96 -0.79
CA ILE A 92 -2.68 -1.23 0.46
C ILE A 92 -2.07 0.16 0.32
N LEU A 93 -2.91 1.19 0.43
CA LEU A 93 -2.44 2.55 0.69
C LEU A 93 -2.68 2.85 2.16
N TRP A 94 -1.61 3.01 2.93
CA TRP A 94 -1.70 3.34 4.35
C TRP A 94 -1.13 4.70 4.67
N THR A 95 -1.70 5.35 5.67
CA THR A 95 -1.28 6.66 6.17
C THR A 95 -1.05 6.59 7.66
N GLY A 96 -0.07 7.31 8.18
CA GLY A 96 0.24 7.32 9.61
C GLY A 96 0.80 8.65 10.07
N VAL A 97 0.29 9.14 11.20
CA VAL A 97 0.73 10.36 11.88
C VAL A 97 0.97 10.06 13.35
N VAL A 98 1.69 10.93 14.05
CA VAL A 98 1.82 10.83 15.51
C VAL A 98 0.45 11.04 16.14
N THR A 99 0.05 10.19 17.10
CA THR A 99 -1.32 10.16 17.65
C THR A 99 -1.80 11.53 18.17
N GLY A 100 -0.92 12.33 18.77
CA GLY A 100 -1.25 13.67 19.24
C GLY A 100 -1.75 14.64 18.14
N ARG A 101 -1.39 14.41 16.87
CA ARG A 101 -1.85 15.21 15.72
C ARG A 101 -3.01 14.56 14.95
N TYR A 102 -3.41 13.35 15.33
CA TYR A 102 -4.38 12.58 14.56
C TYR A 102 -5.72 13.29 14.44
N LYS A 103 -6.22 13.91 15.51
CA LYS A 103 -7.51 14.60 15.52
C LYS A 103 -7.59 15.73 14.49
N GLU A 104 -6.51 16.47 14.29
CA GLU A 104 -6.42 17.57 13.32
C GLU A 104 -6.22 17.04 11.90
N MET A 105 -5.41 15.99 11.74
CA MET A 105 -5.05 15.42 10.44
C MET A 105 -6.11 14.44 9.90
N GLN A 106 -7.04 13.96 10.72
CA GLN A 106 -7.95 12.87 10.37
C GLN A 106 -8.75 13.13 9.09
N GLY A 107 -9.16 14.39 8.86
CA GLY A 107 -9.86 14.78 7.63
C GLY A 107 -9.01 14.58 6.38
N ASP A 108 -7.76 15.04 6.42
CA ASP A 108 -6.81 14.92 5.31
C ASP A 108 -6.40 13.47 5.06
N LEU A 109 -6.14 12.70 6.12
CA LEU A 109 -5.82 11.28 5.99
C LEU A 109 -6.98 10.51 5.36
N ASN A 110 -8.21 10.78 5.79
CA ASN A 110 -9.39 10.22 5.15
C ASN A 110 -9.50 10.63 3.70
N ARG A 111 -9.23 11.90 3.36
CA ARG A 111 -9.28 12.37 1.97
C ARG A 111 -8.27 11.64 1.09
N VAL A 112 -7.02 11.50 1.55
CA VAL A 112 -5.97 10.76 0.83
C VAL A 112 -6.41 9.33 0.58
N VAL A 113 -6.80 8.62 1.64
CA VAL A 113 -7.18 7.20 1.56
C VAL A 113 -8.43 7.00 0.71
N ASN A 114 -9.45 7.84 0.84
CA ASN A 114 -10.69 7.73 0.06
C ASN A 114 -10.53 8.17 -1.40
N SER A 115 -9.49 8.94 -1.74
CA SER A 115 -9.14 9.29 -3.13
C SER A 115 -8.37 8.18 -3.86
N PHE A 116 -7.84 7.20 -3.12
CA PHE A 116 -7.04 6.13 -3.69
C PHE A 116 -7.86 5.26 -4.65
N ARG A 117 -7.38 5.16 -5.89
CA ARG A 117 -7.98 4.32 -6.92
C ARG A 117 -6.89 3.55 -7.64
N ILE A 118 -7.15 2.27 -7.87
CA ILE A 118 -6.42 1.42 -8.81
C ILE A 118 -7.26 1.33 -10.08
N GLY A 119 -6.72 1.87 -11.17
CA GLY A 119 -7.35 1.81 -12.48
C GLY A 119 -7.01 0.51 -13.21
N THR A 120 -7.95 0.03 -14.02
CA THR A 120 -7.69 -1.02 -15.00
C THR A 120 -7.10 -0.40 -16.26
N VAL A 121 -5.91 -0.84 -16.66
CA VAL A 121 -5.42 -0.59 -18.02
C VAL A 121 -6.07 -1.62 -18.95
N PRO A 122 -6.80 -1.22 -20.00
CA PRO A 122 -7.35 -2.15 -20.97
C PRO A 122 -6.28 -3.08 -21.53
N LYS A 123 -6.61 -4.37 -21.69
CA LYS A 123 -5.67 -5.38 -22.23
C LYS A 123 -5.08 -4.99 -23.59
N SER A 124 -5.84 -4.26 -24.42
CA SER A 124 -5.38 -3.72 -25.70
C SER A 124 -4.20 -2.75 -25.54
N ILE A 125 -4.26 -1.85 -24.55
CA ILE A 125 -3.20 -0.89 -24.23
C ILE A 125 -2.01 -1.59 -23.57
N SER A 126 -2.27 -2.56 -22.68
CA SER A 126 -1.19 -3.35 -22.08
C SER A 126 -0.41 -4.14 -23.13
N THR A 127 -1.08 -4.71 -24.14
CA THR A 127 -0.42 -5.47 -25.20
C THR A 127 0.39 -4.59 -26.15
N SER A 128 -0.09 -3.37 -26.46
CA SER A 128 0.67 -2.42 -27.27
C SER A 128 1.91 -1.92 -26.53
N MET A 129 1.80 -1.60 -25.24
CA MET A 129 2.94 -1.19 -24.42
C MET A 129 3.99 -2.30 -24.27
N ILE A 130 3.56 -3.56 -24.09
CA ILE A 130 4.48 -4.71 -24.02
C ILE A 130 5.19 -4.92 -25.38
N LYS A 131 4.48 -4.75 -26.49
CA LYS A 131 5.09 -4.83 -27.84
C LYS A 131 6.08 -3.70 -28.07
N GLU A 132 5.73 -2.47 -27.71
CA GLU A 132 6.61 -1.30 -27.84
C GLU A 132 7.87 -1.47 -26.99
N PHE A 133 7.73 -1.89 -25.72
CA PHE A 133 8.88 -2.17 -24.85
C PHE A 133 9.79 -3.27 -25.40
N LYS A 134 9.23 -4.37 -25.91
CA LYS A 134 10.02 -5.43 -26.55
C LYS A 134 10.74 -4.94 -27.79
N SER A 135 10.05 -4.17 -28.65
CA SER A 135 10.66 -3.61 -29.86
C SER A 135 11.78 -2.61 -29.55
N MET A 136 11.65 -1.84 -28.46
CA MET A 136 12.70 -0.94 -27.99
C MET A 136 13.89 -1.72 -27.40
N ASP A 137 13.66 -2.78 -26.63
CA ASP A 137 14.73 -3.61 -26.07
C ASP A 137 15.51 -4.34 -27.18
N GLU A 138 14.79 -4.86 -28.18
CA GLU A 138 15.37 -5.45 -29.39
C GLU A 138 16.16 -4.41 -30.21
N ALA A 139 15.62 -3.20 -30.39
CA ALA A 139 16.32 -2.11 -31.08
C ALA A 139 17.57 -1.63 -30.32
N MET A 140 17.51 -1.56 -28.98
CA MET A 140 18.66 -1.21 -28.13
C MET A 140 19.72 -2.30 -28.12
N SER A 141 19.32 -3.58 -28.16
CA SER A 141 20.25 -4.71 -28.27
C SER A 141 20.90 -4.78 -29.65
N ALA A 142 20.21 -4.35 -30.71
CA ALA A 142 20.76 -4.30 -32.07
C ALA A 142 21.66 -3.07 -32.32
N ALA A 143 21.52 -2.02 -31.51
CA ALA A 143 22.26 -0.76 -31.65
C ALA A 143 23.63 -0.75 -30.93
N ASP A 144 24.02 -1.84 -30.27
CA ASP A 144 25.32 -2.01 -29.55
C ASP A 144 25.64 -0.84 -28.60
N ILE A 145 24.60 -0.29 -27.94
CA ILE A 145 24.75 0.82 -27.00
C ILE A 145 25.10 0.23 -25.62
N PRO A 146 26.29 0.50 -25.05
CA PRO A 146 26.69 -0.07 -23.78
C PRO A 146 25.74 0.40 -22.67
N ARG A 147 25.09 -0.55 -22.00
CA ARG A 147 24.26 -0.28 -20.82
C ARG A 147 25.18 0.19 -19.69
N VAL A 148 25.13 1.48 -19.37
CA VAL A 148 25.79 2.01 -18.17
C VAL A 148 25.02 1.50 -16.96
N GLN A 149 25.59 0.51 -16.27
CA GLN A 149 25.12 0.08 -14.95
C GLN A 149 25.59 1.13 -13.93
N TYR A 150 24.64 1.73 -13.21
CA TYR A 150 24.89 2.53 -12.00
C TYR A 150 24.64 1.68 -10.76
#